data_AF-A0A4Z2E021-F1
#
_entry.id   AF-A0A4Z2E021-F1
#
_cell.length_a   1.000
_cell.length_b   1.000
_cell.length_c   1.000
_cell.angle_alpha   90.00
_cell.angle_beta   90.00
_cell.angle_gamma   90.00
#
_symmetry.space_group_name_H-M   'P 1'
#
loop_
_entity.id
_entity.type
_entity.pdbx_description
1 polymer ?
#
loop_
_entity_poly.entity_id
_entity_poly.type
_entity_poly.pdbx_seq_one_letter_code
_entity_poly.pdbx_strand_id
1 'polypeptide(L)'
;MCSLHLTLTVSKRSSFYFYVVFQAVPVTIEEPGSNSMEVKLPIVRNAGTIGTVVVQWQATVNGELAVGDILPTSGEVTFAPGETMKMLWVEILADDVPEITEVRT
;
A
#
# COMPACT_ATOMS: atom_id res chain seq x y z
N MET A 1 18.35 11.11 6.88
CA MET A 1 16.98 11.33 6.36
C MET A 1 16.12 10.26 7.01
N CYS A 2 14.89 10.58 7.39
CA CYS A 2 13.96 9.60 7.96
C CYS A 2 13.42 8.69 6.84
N SER A 3 13.14 7.43 7.13
CA SER A 3 12.64 6.43 6.19
C SER A 3 11.39 5.71 6.72
N LEU A 4 10.38 5.61 5.88
CA LEU A 4 9.09 5.06 6.24
C LEU A 4 9.02 3.58 5.87
N HIS A 5 8.89 2.69 6.86
CA HIS A 5 8.65 1.26 6.63
C HIS A 5 7.15 0.94 6.54
N LEU A 6 6.65 0.90 5.31
CA LEU A 6 5.23 0.77 5.01
C LEU A 6 4.85 -0.68 4.69
N THR A 7 3.83 -1.18 5.38
CA THR A 7 3.20 -2.48 5.09
C THR A 7 1.83 -2.27 4.45
N LEU A 8 1.64 -2.77 3.23
CA LEU A 8 0.36 -2.69 2.53
C LEU A 8 -0.41 -4.02 2.68
N THR A 9 -1.59 -3.97 3.29
CA THR A 9 -2.49 -5.12 3.41
C THR A 9 -3.59 -5.02 2.36
N VAL A 10 -3.82 -6.10 1.61
CA VAL A 10 -4.86 -6.15 0.57
C VAL A 10 -5.86 -7.27 0.88
N SER A 11 -7.14 -6.93 0.97
CA SER A 11 -8.22 -7.86 1.29
C SER A 11 -9.31 -7.84 0.21
N LYS A 12 -9.85 -9.02 -0.11
CA LYS A 12 -10.96 -9.14 -1.05
C LYS A 12 -12.29 -8.93 -0.31
N ARG A 13 -13.19 -8.13 -0.90
CA ARG A 13 -14.51 -7.86 -0.34
C ARG A 13 -15.54 -9.01 -0.51
N SER A 14 -15.33 -9.95 -1.46
CA SER A 14 -16.36 -10.92 -1.88
C SER A 14 -15.92 -12.40 -1.79
N SER A 15 -16.81 -13.24 -1.25
CA SER A 15 -16.61 -14.66 -0.90
C SER A 15 -16.97 -15.68 -2.01
N PHE A 16 -17.06 -15.26 -3.28
CA PHE A 16 -17.41 -16.21 -4.35
C PHE A 16 -16.19 -17.01 -4.85
N TYR A 17 -16.40 -18.34 -4.95
CA TYR A 17 -15.45 -19.46 -5.12
C TYR A 17 -14.58 -19.45 -6.40
N PHE A 18 -13.76 -18.42 -6.58
CA PHE A 18 -12.58 -18.49 -7.43
C PHE A 18 -11.39 -18.02 -6.60
N TYR A 19 -10.33 -18.84 -6.55
CA TYR A 19 -9.12 -18.54 -5.81
C TYR A 19 -8.44 -17.32 -6.46
N VAL A 20 -8.60 -16.15 -5.83
CA VAL A 20 -7.92 -14.91 -6.22
C VAL A 20 -6.87 -14.64 -5.15
N VAL A 21 -5.61 -14.51 -5.57
CA VAL A 21 -4.48 -14.28 -4.69
C VAL A 21 -3.93 -12.90 -4.98
N PHE A 22 -3.84 -12.07 -3.95
CA PHE A 22 -3.21 -10.76 -4.03
C PHE A 22 -1.92 -10.75 -3.23
N GLN A 23 -0.95 -9.99 -3.73
CA GLN A 23 0.30 -9.72 -3.05
C GLN A 23 0.55 -8.22 -3.05
N ALA A 24 0.92 -7.71 -1.88
CA ALA A 24 1.59 -6.45 -1.71
C ALA A 24 2.84 -6.72 -0.87
N VAL A 25 3.95 -6.07 -1.23
CA VAL A 25 5.25 -6.26 -0.56
C VAL A 25 5.48 -5.06 0.35
N PRO A 26 5.98 -5.24 1.59
CA PRO A 26 6.44 -4.13 2.40
C PRO A 26 7.49 -3.31 1.67
N VAL A 27 7.44 -1.99 1.82
CA VAL A 27 8.37 -1.06 1.18
C VAL A 27 8.99 -0.15 2.23
N THR A 28 10.26 0.21 2.02
CA THR A 28 10.91 1.27 2.77
C THR A 28 11.15 2.43 1.82
N ILE A 29 10.67 3.62 2.19
CA ILE A 29 10.70 4.81 1.34
C ILE A 29 11.41 5.91 2.12
N GLU A 30 12.34 6.64 1.49
CA GLU A 30 12.90 7.84 2.10
C GLU A 30 11.86 8.96 2.12
N GLU A 31 11.63 9.53 3.30
CA GLU A 31 10.67 10.61 3.47
C GLU A 31 11.17 11.90 2.83
N PRO A 32 10.27 12.71 2.25
CA PRO A 32 10.65 14.00 1.71
C PRO A 32 11.06 14.94 2.85
N GLY A 33 12.10 15.75 2.63
CA GLY A 33 12.52 16.75 3.63
C GLY A 33 11.54 17.92 3.83
N SER A 34 10.49 18.04 3.01
CA SER A 34 9.41 19.01 3.17
C SER A 34 8.21 18.66 2.29
N ASN A 35 7.00 19.13 2.69
CA ASN A 35 5.74 18.92 1.98
C ASN A 35 5.36 17.44 1.87
N SER A 36 5.21 16.92 0.64
CA SER A 36 4.89 15.53 0.37
C SER A 36 5.55 15.06 -0.93
N MET A 37 5.67 13.75 -1.09
CA MET A 37 6.17 13.10 -2.31
C MET A 37 5.21 12.00 -2.75
N GLU A 38 4.85 12.02 -4.03
CA GLU A 38 4.01 10.97 -4.61
C GLU A 38 4.81 9.69 -4.88
N VAL A 39 4.28 8.56 -4.43
CA VAL A 39 4.88 7.23 -4.59
C VAL A 39 3.86 6.25 -5.17
N LYS A 40 4.37 5.30 -5.97
CA LYS A 40 3.57 4.26 -6.61
C LYS A 40 3.85 2.91 -6.00
N LEU A 41 2.83 2.29 -5.42
CA LEU A 41 2.91 0.99 -4.78
C LEU A 41 2.23 -0.07 -5.67
N PRO A 42 2.93 -1.12 -6.12
CA PRO A 42 2.33 -2.15 -6.94
C PRO A 42 1.47 -3.10 -6.10
N ILE A 43 0.24 -3.36 -6.55
CA ILE A 43 -0.61 -4.46 -6.07
C ILE A 43 -0.69 -5.51 -7.16
N VAL A 44 -0.25 -6.73 -6.85
CA VAL A 44 -0.19 -7.84 -7.82
C VAL A 44 -1.31 -8.84 -7.54
N ARG A 45 -2.04 -9.22 -8.59
CA ARG A 45 -3.05 -10.30 -8.61
C ARG A 45 -2.41 -11.55 -9.20
N ASN A 46 -1.90 -12.41 -8.33
CA ASN A 46 -1.15 -13.63 -8.68
C ASN A 46 -2.04 -14.76 -9.23
N ALA A 47 -3.34 -14.77 -8.94
CA ALA A 47 -4.25 -15.82 -9.40
C ALA A 47 -5.68 -15.31 -9.63
N GLY A 48 -6.42 -16.04 -10.46
CA GLY A 48 -7.85 -15.83 -10.70
C GLY A 48 -8.14 -14.51 -11.39
N THR A 49 -7.72 -14.34 -12.65
CA THR A 49 -7.87 -13.12 -13.48
C THR A 49 -9.21 -12.98 -14.19
N ILE A 50 -10.10 -13.97 -14.03
CA ILE A 50 -11.44 -13.94 -14.63
C ILE A 50 -12.32 -12.96 -13.86
N GLY A 51 -13.03 -12.11 -14.60
CA GLY A 51 -13.99 -11.17 -14.04
C GLY A 51 -13.37 -9.98 -13.31
N THR A 52 -14.23 -9.04 -12.97
CA THR A 52 -13.87 -7.83 -12.22
C THR A 52 -13.80 -8.15 -10.73
N VAL A 53 -12.72 -7.73 -10.07
CA VAL A 53 -12.53 -7.90 -8.62
C VAL A 53 -12.18 -6.56 -7.99
N VAL A 54 -12.93 -6.21 -6.94
CA VAL A 54 -12.63 -5.06 -6.08
C VAL A 54 -11.92 -5.57 -4.83
N VAL A 55 -10.78 -4.97 -4.53
CA VAL A 55 -10.02 -5.20 -3.30
C VAL A 55 -9.95 -3.94 -2.48
N GLN A 56 -9.98 -4.13 -1.17
CA GLN A 56 -9.67 -3.09 -0.20
C GLN A 56 -8.19 -3.16 0.16
N TRP A 57 -7.60 -2.00 0.42
CA TRP A 57 -6.23 -1.93 0.88
C TRP A 57 -6.11 -0.98 2.08
N GLN A 58 -5.14 -1.25 2.94
CA GLN A 58 -4.77 -0.42 4.09
C GLN A 58 -3.26 -0.42 4.23
N ALA A 59 -2.69 0.74 4.52
CA ALA A 59 -1.26 0.90 4.75
C ALA A 59 -0.99 1.12 6.24
N THR A 60 -0.01 0.39 6.76
CA THR A 60 0.36 0.42 8.17
C THR A 60 1.85 0.63 8.36
N VAL A 61 2.19 1.29 9.46
CA VAL A 61 3.54 1.50 9.96
C VAL A 61 3.57 0.86 11.34
N ASN A 62 4.49 -0.07 11.57
CA ASN A 62 4.58 -0.85 12.82
C ASN A 62 3.27 -1.55 13.24
N GLY A 63 2.40 -1.87 12.27
CA GLY A 63 1.11 -2.55 12.50
C GLY A 63 -0.06 -1.60 12.80
N GLU A 64 0.16 -0.30 12.91
CA GLU A 64 -0.88 0.73 13.06
C GLU A 64 -1.12 1.45 11.73
N LEU A 65 -2.32 2.01 11.50
CA LEU A 65 -2.57 2.80 10.29
C LEU A 65 -1.57 3.97 10.20
N ALA A 66 -0.97 4.15 9.02
CA ALA A 66 0.05 5.16 8.73
C ALA A 66 -0.52 6.60 8.67
N VAL A 67 -1.25 7.00 9.71
CA VAL A 67 -1.95 8.28 9.79
C VAL A 67 -0.95 9.38 10.13
N GLY A 68 -0.78 10.33 9.21
CA GLY A 68 0.21 11.40 9.36
C GLY A 68 1.43 11.19 8.47
N ASP A 69 1.72 9.94 8.12
CA ASP A 69 2.88 9.58 7.29
C ASP A 69 2.48 9.44 5.81
N ILE A 70 1.25 9.00 5.52
CA ILE A 70 0.75 8.89 4.14
C ILE A 70 -0.69 9.39 3.93
N LEU A 71 -1.01 9.73 2.68
CA LEU A 71 -2.35 10.05 2.23
C LEU A 71 -2.67 9.45 0.84
N PRO A 72 -3.80 8.72 0.65
CA PRO A 72 -4.66 8.17 1.68
C PRO A 72 -4.03 6.96 2.40
N THR A 73 -4.53 6.60 3.58
CA THR A 73 -4.07 5.43 4.35
C THR A 73 -4.80 4.13 3.98
N SER A 74 -5.94 4.23 3.29
CA SER A 74 -6.74 3.09 2.87
C SER A 74 -7.62 3.44 1.67
N GLY A 75 -8.15 2.42 0.99
CA GLY A 75 -9.06 2.62 -0.13
C GLY A 75 -9.46 1.32 -0.83
N GLU A 76 -9.98 1.47 -2.04
CA GLU A 76 -10.37 0.35 -2.91
C GLU A 76 -9.68 0.44 -4.28
N VAL A 77 -9.35 -0.71 -4.85
CA VAL A 77 -8.80 -0.84 -6.21
C VAL A 77 -9.61 -1.88 -6.97
N THR A 78 -9.97 -1.55 -8.20
CA THR A 78 -10.73 -2.45 -9.09
C THR A 78 -9.82 -3.02 -10.17
N PHE A 79 -9.74 -4.35 -10.23
CA PHE A 79 -9.09 -5.09 -11.31
C PHE A 79 -10.13 -5.53 -12.33
N ALA A 80 -9.98 -5.12 -13.57
CA ALA A 80 -10.74 -5.60 -14.71
C ALA A 80 -10.34 -7.05 -15.08
N PRO A 81 -11.13 -7.75 -15.91
CA PRO A 81 -10.77 -9.08 -16.41
C PRO A 81 -9.40 -9.06 -17.10
N GLY A 82 -8.53 -10.00 -16.75
CA GLY A 82 -7.18 -10.11 -17.31
C GLY A 82 -6.12 -9.22 -16.65
N GLU A 83 -6.48 -8.23 -15.83
CA GLU A 83 -5.50 -7.39 -15.14
C GLU A 83 -4.81 -8.14 -14.00
N THR A 84 -3.48 -8.14 -14.01
CA THR A 84 -2.63 -8.80 -13.00
C THR A 84 -1.89 -7.83 -12.09
N MET A 85 -1.90 -6.53 -12.40
CA MET A 85 -1.21 -5.51 -11.61
C MET A 85 -1.97 -4.18 -11.64
N LYS A 86 -1.98 -3.48 -10.52
CA LYS A 86 -2.40 -2.07 -10.40
C LYS A 86 -1.33 -1.28 -9.65
N MET A 87 -1.18 -0.01 -10.03
CA MET A 87 -0.36 0.93 -9.28
C MET A 87 -1.27 1.74 -8.38
N LEU A 88 -1.04 1.63 -7.08
CA LEU A 88 -1.64 2.50 -6.07
C LEU A 88 -0.80 3.77 -5.96
N TRP A 89 -1.45 4.92 -5.94
CA TRP A 89 -0.81 6.22 -5.81
C TRP A 89 -1.09 6.74 -4.40
N VAL A 90 -0.03 7.09 -3.67
CA VAL A 90 -0.09 7.66 -2.33
C VAL A 90 0.89 8.83 -2.23
N GLU A 91 0.57 9.80 -1.39
CA GLU A 91 1.51 10.82 -0.96
C GLU A 91 2.16 10.38 0.35
N ILE A 92 3.49 10.44 0.41
CA ILE A 92 4.28 10.33 1.63
C ILE A 92 4.45 11.75 2.16
N LEU A 93 4.09 11.97 3.41
CA LEU A 93 4.16 13.26 4.07
C LEU A 93 5.55 13.43 4.69
N ALA A 94 6.03 14.67 4.74
CA ALA A 94 7.29 14.97 5.41
C ALA A 94 7.07 15.03 6.93
N ASP A 95 7.84 14.26 7.68
CA ASP A 95 8.01 14.49 9.10
C ASP A 95 9.46 14.28 9.58
N ASP A 96 9.70 14.65 10.85
CA ASP A 96 11.02 14.58 11.49
C ASP A 96 11.04 13.57 12.66
N VAL A 97 9.97 12.76 12.81
CA VAL A 97 9.76 11.83 13.91
C VAL A 97 10.19 10.43 13.48
N PRO A 98 11.31 9.91 13.99
CA PRO A 98 11.76 8.58 13.62
C PRO A 98 10.74 7.52 14.06
N GLU A 99 10.36 6.64 13.14
CA GLU A 99 9.55 5.48 13.46
C GLU A 99 10.34 4.50 14.33
N ILE A 100 9.63 3.66 15.10
CA ILE A 100 10.25 2.71 16.05
C ILE A 100 11.29 1.78 15.37
N THR A 101 11.15 1.54 14.07
CA THR A 101 12.02 0.65 13.29
C THR A 101 13.17 1.40 12.58
N GLU A 102 13.19 2.73 12.65
CA GLU A 102 14.23 3.60 12.09
C GLU A 102 15.45 3.70 13.00
N VAL A 103 16.65 3.67 12.40
CA VAL A 103 17.87 4.10 13.08
C VAL A 103 18.29 5.44 12.47
N ARG A 104 18.17 6.52 13.25
CA ARG A 104 18.66 7.85 12.87
C ARG A 104 20.18 7.79 12.67
N THR A 105 20.61 7.57 11.43
CA THR A 105 22.02 7.50 11.03
C THR A 105 22.52 8.87 10.58
#